data_AF-A0A358QQI7-F1
#
_entry.id   AF-A0A358QQI7-F1
#
_cell.length_a   1.000
_cell.length_b   1.000
_cell.length_c   1.000
_cell.angle_alpha   90.00
_cell.angle_beta   90.00
_cell.angle_gamma   90.00
#
_symmetry.space_group_name_H-M   'P 1'
#
loop_
_entity.id
_entity.type
_entity.pdbx_description
1 polymer ?
#
loop_
_entity_poly.entity_id
_entity_poly.type
_entity_poly.pdbx_seq_one_letter_code
_entity_poly.pdbx_strand_id
1 'polypeptide(L)'
;MSPDERVFLRQQLLKNLYEHHFSFSGTVKVVTAEELKDDEYFLAYKYLSEKGCIQIDPPGLAEEQGKDIGYRITAQGIDLMEIRQRI
;
A
#
# COMPACT_ATOMS: atom_id res chain seq x y z
N MET A 1 -5.21 16.05 5.95
CA MET A 1 -5.76 15.81 4.60
C MET A 1 -7.29 15.69 4.68
N SER A 2 -8.05 16.10 3.66
CA SER A 2 -9.51 15.96 3.59
C SER A 2 -9.93 14.50 3.31
N PRO A 3 -11.20 14.12 3.54
CA PRO A 3 -11.66 12.75 3.29
C PRO A 3 -11.43 12.26 1.85
N ASP A 4 -11.69 13.10 0.85
CA ASP A 4 -11.55 12.74 -0.56
C ASP A 4 -10.08 12.57 -0.95
N GLU A 5 -9.21 13.47 -0.47
CA GLU A 5 -7.76 13.36 -0.65
C GLU A 5 -7.21 12.07 -0.03
N ARG A 6 -7.72 11.66 1.15
CA ARG A 6 -7.33 10.38 1.78
C ARG A 6 -7.78 9.17 0.97
N VAL A 7 -8.98 9.22 0.37
CA VAL A 7 -9.46 8.16 -0.53
C VAL A 7 -8.56 8.08 -1.75
N PHE A 8 -8.24 9.23 -2.34
CA PHE A 8 -7.35 9.32 -3.49
C PHE A 8 -5.95 8.77 -3.16
N LEU A 9 -5.36 9.14 -2.03
CA LEU A 9 -4.07 8.63 -1.57
C LEU A 9 -4.05 7.11 -1.52
N ARG A 10 -5.03 6.49 -0.86
CA ARG A 10 -5.12 5.02 -0.79
C ARG A 10 -5.22 4.36 -2.16
N GLN A 11 -5.94 4.98 -3.10
CA GLN A 11 -6.03 4.48 -4.47
C GLN A 11 -4.68 4.55 -5.19
N GLN A 12 -3.95 5.67 -5.04
CA GLN A 12 -2.63 5.82 -5.63
C GLN A 12 -1.64 4.81 -5.05
N LEU A 13 -1.62 4.61 -3.73
CA LEU A 13 -0.72 3.64 -3.10
C LEU A 13 -1.00 2.21 -3.58
N LEU A 14 -2.28 1.81 -3.63
CA LEU A 14 -2.65 0.48 -4.10
C LEU A 14 -2.31 0.27 -5.58
N LYS A 15 -2.56 1.29 -6.41
CA LYS A 15 -2.16 1.28 -7.84
C LYS A 15 -0.65 1.13 -7.99
N ASN A 16 0.13 1.90 -7.23
CA ASN A 16 1.59 1.84 -7.27
C ASN A 16 2.12 0.46 -6.87
N LEU A 17 1.47 -0.22 -5.92
CA LEU A 17 1.83 -1.59 -5.53
C LEU A 17 1.40 -2.62 -6.58
N TYR A 18 0.26 -2.43 -7.22
CA TYR A 18 -0.18 -3.25 -8.35
C TYR A 18 0.83 -3.18 -9.51
N GLU A 19 1.19 -1.97 -9.94
CA GLU A 19 2.14 -1.76 -11.04
C GLU A 19 3.52 -2.34 -10.70
N HIS A 20 3.98 -2.14 -9.46
CA HIS A 20 5.23 -2.73 -8.97
C HIS A 20 5.20 -4.25 -9.01
N HIS A 21 4.11 -4.86 -8.55
CA HIS A 21 3.96 -6.32 -8.53
C HIS A 21 4.19 -6.93 -9.92
N PHE A 22 3.54 -6.40 -10.95
CA PHE A 22 3.70 -6.95 -12.31
C PHE A 22 5.01 -6.53 -12.98
N SER A 23 5.56 -5.36 -12.64
CA SER A 23 6.82 -4.87 -13.20
C SER A 23 8.04 -5.58 -12.62
N PHE A 24 7.98 -6.02 -11.37
CA PHE A 24 9.09 -6.62 -10.63
C PHE A 24 8.78 -8.04 -10.13
N SER A 25 8.00 -8.81 -10.90
CA SER A 25 7.74 -10.25 -10.67
C SER A 25 7.28 -10.60 -9.24
N GLY A 26 6.42 -9.77 -8.66
CA GLY A 26 5.81 -9.97 -7.35
C GLY A 26 6.73 -9.69 -6.16
N THR A 27 7.89 -9.06 -6.38
CA THR A 27 8.78 -8.64 -5.29
C THR A 27 8.13 -7.57 -4.42
N VAL A 28 8.66 -7.44 -3.20
CA VAL A 28 8.23 -6.41 -2.25
C VAL A 28 8.65 -5.02 -2.72
N LYS A 29 7.76 -4.05 -2.55
CA LYS A 29 8.10 -2.63 -2.70
C LYS A 29 8.54 -2.10 -1.36
N VAL A 30 9.78 -1.68 -1.25
CA VAL A 30 10.28 -1.01 -0.06
C VAL A 30 9.81 0.45 -0.09
N VAL A 31 9.14 0.86 0.97
CA VAL A 31 8.73 2.24 1.21
C VAL A 31 9.64 2.80 2.29
N THR A 32 10.17 3.98 2.06
CA THR A 32 11.23 4.53 2.90
C THR A 32 10.68 5.09 4.21
N ALA A 33 11.52 5.11 5.24
CA ALA A 33 11.24 5.77 6.50
C ALA A 33 10.80 7.23 6.33
N GLU A 34 11.37 7.94 5.35
CA GLU A 34 11.04 9.35 5.06
C GLU A 34 9.61 9.51 4.54
N GLU A 35 9.18 8.63 3.63
CA GLU A 35 7.80 8.64 3.12
C GLU A 35 6.79 8.27 4.23
N LEU A 36 7.19 7.41 5.16
CA LEU A 36 6.35 6.97 6.28
C LEU A 36 6.33 7.95 7.47
N LYS A 37 7.11 9.05 7.43
CA LYS A 37 6.99 10.14 8.41
C LYS A 37 5.70 10.95 8.24
N ASP A 38 5.10 10.91 7.06
CA ASP A 38 3.78 11.51 6.85
C ASP A 38 2.71 10.57 7.44
N ASP A 39 2.04 11.04 8.49
CA ASP A 39 0.99 10.30 9.20
C ASP A 39 -0.12 9.82 8.24
N GLU A 40 -0.47 10.59 7.21
CA GLU A 40 -1.52 10.20 6.27
C GLU A 40 -1.06 9.05 5.36
N TYR A 41 0.22 9.01 4.98
CA TYR A 41 0.80 7.88 4.25
C TYR A 41 0.84 6.63 5.11
N PHE A 42 1.35 6.73 6.34
CA PHE A 42 1.41 5.61 7.28
C PHE A 42 0.00 5.04 7.53
N LEU A 43 -0.97 5.90 7.83
CA LEU A 43 -2.36 5.49 8.05
C LEU A 43 -3.00 4.88 6.81
N ALA A 44 -2.66 5.36 5.61
CA ALA A 44 -3.17 4.79 4.37
C ALA A 44 -2.64 3.36 4.13
N TYR A 45 -1.34 3.12 4.37
CA TYR A 45 -0.76 1.77 4.30
C TYR A 45 -1.37 0.84 5.35
N LYS A 46 -1.48 1.31 6.60
CA LYS A 46 -2.11 0.54 7.67
C LYS A 46 -3.54 0.14 7.32
N TYR A 47 -4.35 1.08 6.85
CA TYR A 47 -5.72 0.82 6.42
C TYR A 47 -5.79 -0.22 5.29
N LEU A 48 -4.94 -0.11 4.27
CA LEU A 48 -4.91 -1.06 3.16
C LEU A 48 -4.51 -2.46 3.64
N SER A 49 -3.62 -2.55 4.62
CA SER A 49 -3.21 -3.81 5.22
C SER A 49 -4.34 -4.43 6.04
N GLU A 50 -5.03 -3.64 6.89
CA GLU A 50 -6.21 -4.08 7.65
C GLU A 50 -7.36 -4.54 6.76
N LYS A 51 -7.49 -3.97 5.56
CA LYS A 51 -8.45 -4.41 4.54
C LYS A 51 -8.06 -5.71 3.82
N GLY A 52 -6.86 -6.22 4.04
CA GLY A 52 -6.32 -7.40 3.35
C GLY A 52 -5.85 -7.12 1.93
N CYS A 53 -5.79 -5.85 1.48
CA CYS A 53 -5.37 -5.49 0.12
C CYS A 53 -3.85 -5.56 -0.06
N ILE A 54 -3.09 -5.41 1.02
CA ILE A 54 -1.62 -5.45 1.02
C ILE A 54 -1.10 -6.21 2.25
N GLN A 55 0.11 -6.74 2.13
CA GLN A 55 0.83 -7.44 3.18
C GLN A 55 2.18 -6.77 3.43
N ILE A 56 2.63 -6.83 4.68
CA ILE A 56 3.89 -6.26 5.17
C ILE A 56 4.95 -7.36 5.27
N ASP A 57 6.17 -7.07 4.83
CA ASP A 57 7.29 -8.02 4.75
C ASP A 57 8.59 -7.36 5.27
N PRO A 58 9.23 -7.91 6.33
CA PRO A 58 8.76 -9.02 7.15
C PRO A 58 7.52 -8.69 8.00
N PRO A 59 6.70 -9.70 8.36
CA PRO A 59 5.54 -9.52 9.24
C PRO A 59 5.95 -8.90 10.58
N GLY A 60 5.15 -7.93 11.06
CA GLY A 60 5.36 -7.29 12.37
C GLY A 60 6.07 -5.93 12.34
N LEU A 61 6.60 -5.49 11.19
CA LEU A 61 7.18 -4.14 11.05
C LEU A 61 6.16 -3.01 10.87
N ALA A 62 4.87 -3.36 10.74
CA ALA A 62 3.77 -2.44 10.44
C ALA A 62 3.61 -1.28 11.42
N GLU A 63 4.11 -1.44 12.64
CA GLU A 63 3.87 -0.52 13.75
C GLU A 63 5.04 0.44 13.99
N GLU A 64 6.14 0.30 13.23
CA GLU A 64 7.35 1.09 13.43
C GLU A 64 7.44 2.25 12.43
N GLN A 65 6.97 3.43 12.84
CA GLN A 65 7.24 4.66 12.09
C GLN A 65 8.75 4.94 12.02
N GLY A 66 9.24 5.38 10.87
CA GLY A 66 10.63 5.77 10.67
C GLY A 66 11.59 4.63 10.34
N LYS A 67 11.08 3.45 9.96
CA LYS A 67 11.86 2.37 9.32
C LYS A 67 11.43 2.18 7.88
N ASP A 68 12.32 1.64 7.06
CA ASP A 68 11.97 1.16 5.73
C ASP A 68 11.12 -0.11 5.87
N ILE A 69 9.96 -0.14 5.21
CA ILE A 69 9.00 -1.25 5.31
C ILE A 69 8.72 -1.81 3.91
N GLY A 70 8.79 -3.13 3.78
CA GLY A 70 8.39 -3.83 2.57
C GLY A 70 6.88 -4.04 2.51
N TYR A 71 6.26 -3.66 1.40
CA TYR A 71 4.84 -3.91 1.12
C TYR A 71 4.67 -4.73 -0.15
N ARG A 72 3.70 -5.64 -0.14
CA ARG A 72 3.27 -6.42 -1.31
C ARG A 72 1.77 -6.32 -1.46
N ILE A 73 1.27 -6.15 -2.68
CA ILE A 73 -0.16 -6.26 -2.96
C ILE A 73 -0.61 -7.73 -2.85
N THR A 74 -1.80 -7.97 -2.30
CA THR A 74 -2.40 -9.31 -2.24
C THR A 74 -3.28 -9.57 -3.46
N ALA A 75 -3.73 -10.82 -3.64
CA ALA A 75 -4.73 -11.15 -4.66
C ALA A 75 -6.01 -10.30 -4.52
N GLN A 76 -6.49 -10.08 -3.29
CA GLN A 76 -7.65 -9.23 -3.03
C GLN A 76 -7.41 -7.76 -3.47
N GLY A 77 -6.20 -7.24 -3.24
CA GLY A 77 -5.83 -5.90 -3.70
C GLY A 77 -5.78 -5.81 -5.23
N ILE A 78 -5.29 -6.85 -5.90
CA ILE A 78 -5.26 -6.97 -7.37
C ILE A 78 -6.69 -6.99 -7.91
N ASP A 79 -7.56 -7.86 -7.40
CA ASP A 79 -8.95 -7.97 -7.83
C ASP A 79 -9.68 -6.62 -7.71
N LEU A 80 -9.48 -5.90 -6.60
CA LEU A 80 -10.08 -4.60 -6.37
C LEU A 80 -9.62 -3.53 -7.38
N MET A 81 -8.35 -3.59 -7.81
CA MET A 81 -7.81 -2.70 -8.84
C MET A 81 -8.38 -3.01 -10.23
N GLU A 82 -8.51 -4.29 -10.57
CA GLU A 82 -9.00 -4.71 -11.89
C GLU A 82 -10.51 -4.54 -12.05
N ILE A 83 -11.30 -4.79 -11.00
CA ILE A 83 -12.76 -4.57 -11.01
C ILE A 83 -13.07 -3.10 -11.26
N ARG A 84 -12.30 -2.18 -10.66
CA ARG A 84 -12.48 -0.73 -10.83
C ARG A 84 -12.15 -0.22 -12.23
N GLN A 85 -11.35 -0.92 -13.02
CA GLN A 85 -11.05 -0.53 -14.41
C GLN A 85 -12.13 -0.97 -15.41
N ARG A 86 -13.10 -1.77 -14.98
CA ARG A 86 -14.18 -2.31 -15.83
C ARG A 86 -15.50 -1.53 -15.73
N ILE A 87 -15.53 -0.44 -14.96
CA ILE A 87 -16.69 0.44 -14.74
C ILE A 87 -16.31 1.84 -15.22
#